data_AF-V7AS16-F1
#
_entry.id   AF-V7AS16-F1
#
_cell.length_a   1.000
_cell.length_b   1.000
_cell.length_c   1.000
_cell.angle_alpha   90.00
_cell.angle_beta   90.00
_cell.angle_gamma   90.00
#
_symmetry.space_group_name_H-M   'P 1'
#
loop_
_entity.id
_entity.type
_entity.pdbx_description
1 polymer ?
#
loop_
_entity_poly.entity_id
_entity_poly.type
_entity_poly.pdbx_seq_one_letter_code
_entity_poly.pdbx_strand_id
1 'polypeptide(L)'
;MVNWMTIKNKDEWVTHMRGNMSLAATIITTITFQNSINPLGGVRPAVESRYVKCPKKLNGNSCPGQSVLAIIYPNEYFIFLISNTICLVSSLTVCLLLVSDFPMNNRFFTWLLSLVMCITLTTLTSTYMIDISMITPYPIWHTTKTMFNNVIYIWFCLHS
;
A
#
# COMPACT_ATOMS: atom_id res chain seq x y z
N MET A 1 -21.53 23.07 34.86
CA MET A 1 -20.10 23.08 35.19
C MET A 1 -19.40 22.17 34.19
N VAL A 2 -18.59 22.72 33.30
CA VAL A 2 -17.83 21.93 32.32
C VAL A 2 -16.78 21.12 33.08
N ASN A 3 -16.78 19.80 32.91
CA ASN A 3 -15.84 18.93 33.62
C ASN A 3 -14.47 18.97 32.93
N TRP A 4 -13.59 19.85 33.41
CA TRP A 4 -12.23 20.05 32.90
C TRP A 4 -11.41 18.76 32.80
N MET A 5 -11.64 17.80 33.71
CA MET A 5 -10.97 16.50 33.67
C MET A 5 -11.38 15.66 32.45
N THR A 6 -12.65 15.73 32.02
CA THR A 6 -13.11 15.00 30.83
C THR A 6 -12.59 15.59 29.52
N ILE A 7 -12.37 16.90 29.45
CA ILE A 7 -11.80 17.56 28.27
C ILE A 7 -10.32 17.18 28.12
N LYS A 8 -9.55 17.25 29.21
CA LYS A 8 -8.12 16.90 29.19
C LYS A 8 -7.88 15.45 28.77
N ASN A 9 -8.65 14.51 29.33
CA ASN A 9 -8.53 13.09 28.95
C ASN A 9 -8.88 12.84 27.48
N LYS A 10 -9.86 13.57 26.93
CA LYS A 10 -10.25 13.44 25.52
C LYS A 10 -9.17 13.97 24.58
N ASP A 11 -8.55 15.10 24.93
CA ASP A 11 -7.49 15.72 24.14
C ASP A 11 -6.20 14.86 24.10
N GLU A 12 -5.80 14.31 25.25
CA GLU A 12 -4.68 13.37 25.36
C GLU A 12 -4.93 12.10 24.53
N TRP A 13 -6.14 11.53 24.58
CA TRP A 13 -6.51 10.35 23.80
C TRP A 13 -6.47 10.62 22.29
N VAL A 14 -7.02 11.74 21.83
CA VAL A 14 -7.00 12.13 20.41
C VAL A 14 -5.57 12.31 19.92
N THR A 15 -4.72 12.98 20.70
CA THR A 15 -3.32 13.23 20.35
C THR A 15 -2.53 11.93 20.24
N HIS A 16 -2.72 10.98 21.17
CA HIS A 16 -2.08 9.67 21.10
C HIS A 16 -2.54 8.85 19.89
N MET A 17 -3.84 8.85 19.59
CA MET A 17 -4.39 8.17 18.41
C MET A 17 -3.82 8.75 17.11
N ARG A 18 -3.70 10.09 17.04
CA ARG A 18 -3.11 10.82 15.92
C ARG A 18 -1.65 10.41 15.68
N GLY A 19 -0.87 10.28 16.75
CA GLY A 19 0.50 9.79 16.71
C GLY A 19 0.60 8.38 16.15
N ASN A 20 -0.23 7.46 16.65
CA ASN A 20 -0.25 6.06 16.19
C ASN A 20 -0.67 5.93 14.71
N MET A 21 -1.67 6.69 14.28
CA MET A 21 -2.10 6.71 12.87
C MET A 21 -1.01 7.28 11.96
N SER A 22 -0.33 8.35 12.39
CA SER A 22 0.78 8.94 11.63
C SER A 22 1.93 7.95 11.48
N LEU A 23 2.25 7.21 12.54
CA LEU A 23 3.26 6.16 12.51
C LEU A 23 2.86 5.04 11.55
N ALA A 24 1.63 4.53 11.62
CA ALA A 24 1.13 3.51 10.71
C ALA A 24 1.18 3.98 9.24
N ALA A 25 0.72 5.20 8.95
CA ALA A 25 0.75 5.76 7.60
C ALA A 25 2.19 5.94 7.07
N THR A 26 3.13 6.34 7.93
CA THR A 26 4.55 6.45 7.57
C THR A 26 5.16 5.09 7.26
N ILE A 27 4.82 4.05 8.04
CA ILE A 27 5.25 2.68 7.79
C ILE A 27 4.69 2.18 6.44
N ILE A 28 3.39 2.35 6.19
CA ILE A 28 2.75 1.97 4.91
C ILE A 28 3.43 2.69 3.74
N THR A 29 3.66 4.00 3.88
CA THR A 29 4.38 4.80 2.86
C THR A 29 5.78 4.23 2.59
N THR A 30 6.50 3.88 3.65
CA THR A 30 7.87 3.34 3.54
C THR A 30 7.88 2.00 2.83
N ILE A 31 6.97 1.09 3.20
CA ILE A 31 6.87 -0.25 2.59
C ILE A 31 6.46 -0.15 1.12
N THR A 32 5.44 0.65 0.80
CA THR A 32 4.96 0.83 -0.58
C THR A 32 6.01 1.50 -1.48
N PHE A 33 6.80 2.44 -0.93
CA PHE A 33 7.95 3.02 -1.61
C PHE A 33 9.04 1.97 -1.87
N GLN A 34 9.39 1.18 -0.86
CA GLN A 34 10.37 0.08 -1.01
C GLN A 34 9.94 -0.92 -2.08
N ASN A 35 8.67 -1.31 -2.10
CA ASN A 35 8.11 -2.21 -3.11
C ASN A 35 8.08 -1.59 -4.52
N SER A 36 8.07 -0.26 -4.64
CA SER A 36 8.10 0.40 -5.94
C SER A 36 9.51 0.43 -6.55
N ILE A 37 10.53 0.71 -5.73
CA ILE A 37 11.92 0.76 -6.19
C ILE A 37 12.54 -0.63 -6.31
N ASN A 38 12.10 -1.56 -5.45
CA ASN A 38 12.53 -2.95 -5.41
C ASN A 38 11.27 -3.83 -5.45
N PRO A 39 10.63 -3.98 -6.62
CA PRO A 39 9.45 -4.82 -6.74
C PRO A 39 9.76 -6.23 -6.23
N LEU A 40 8.81 -6.80 -5.50
CA LEU A 40 8.84 -8.20 -5.12
C LEU A 40 9.02 -9.04 -6.40
N GLY A 41 9.83 -10.09 -6.36
CA GLY A 41 10.33 -10.85 -7.52
C GLY A 41 11.42 -10.16 -8.37
N GLY A 42 11.83 -8.95 -7.97
CA GLY A 42 13.11 -8.37 -8.33
C GLY A 42 13.17 -7.71 -9.72
N VAL A 43 14.31 -7.06 -9.93
CA VAL A 43 14.70 -6.47 -11.21
C VAL A 43 15.78 -7.30 -11.85
N ARG A 44 15.85 -7.31 -13.18
CA ARG A 44 16.96 -7.97 -13.86
C ARG A 44 18.27 -7.24 -13.54
N PRO A 45 19.30 -7.92 -13.00
CA PRO A 45 20.58 -7.28 -12.73
C PRO A 45 21.30 -6.90 -14.02
N ALA A 46 22.12 -5.85 -13.96
CA ALA A 46 23.06 -5.54 -15.03
C ALA A 46 24.19 -6.57 -15.06
N VAL A 47 24.50 -7.09 -16.25
CA VAL A 47 25.67 -7.94 -16.44
C VAL A 47 26.91 -7.06 -16.40
N GLU A 48 27.97 -7.49 -15.71
CA GLU A 48 29.28 -6.83 -15.73
C GLU A 48 29.85 -6.85 -17.16
N SER A 49 29.53 -5.82 -17.91
CA SER A 49 30.00 -5.59 -19.26
C SER A 49 30.08 -4.09 -19.44
N ARG A 50 31.05 -3.60 -20.21
CA ARG A 50 31.25 -2.15 -20.45
C ARG A 50 30.02 -1.42 -21.00
N TYR A 51 29.01 -2.15 -21.48
CA TYR A 51 27.78 -1.61 -22.03
C TYR A 51 26.56 -2.42 -21.57
N VAL A 52 25.52 -1.72 -21.12
CA VAL A 52 24.20 -2.31 -20.81
C VAL A 52 23.50 -2.62 -22.13
N LYS A 53 23.34 -3.90 -22.45
CA LYS A 53 22.61 -4.34 -23.64
C LYS A 53 21.14 -4.62 -23.28
N CYS A 54 20.26 -3.77 -23.79
CA CYS A 54 18.83 -4.02 -23.78
C CYS A 54 18.42 -4.90 -24.96
N PRO A 55 17.62 -5.96 -24.75
CA PRO A 55 17.03 -6.72 -25.85
C PRO A 55 16.09 -5.82 -26.66
N LYS A 56 16.16 -5.88 -28.00
CA LYS A 56 15.29 -5.09 -28.90
C LYS A 56 13.82 -5.53 -28.87
N LYS A 57 13.52 -6.71 -28.31
CA LYS A 57 12.17 -7.27 -28.15
C LYS A 57 12.02 -7.85 -26.74
N LEU A 58 10.91 -7.54 -26.06
CA LEU A 58 10.51 -8.14 -24.78
C LEU A 58 9.99 -9.58 -24.97
N ASN A 59 10.75 -10.46 -25.63
CA ASN A 59 10.43 -11.90 -25.71
C ASN A 59 10.92 -12.62 -24.46
N GLY A 60 10.34 -12.32 -23.29
CA GLY A 60 10.74 -12.91 -22.01
C GLY A 60 12.06 -12.37 -21.44
N ASN A 61 12.68 -11.39 -22.10
CA ASN A 61 13.94 -10.78 -21.67
C ASN A 61 13.72 -9.31 -21.28
N SER A 62 13.87 -9.02 -19.98
CA SER A 62 13.86 -7.63 -19.47
C SER A 62 15.16 -6.92 -19.77
N CYS A 63 15.14 -5.60 -19.93
CA CYS A 63 16.37 -4.81 -19.80
C CYS A 63 16.88 -4.90 -18.36
N PRO A 64 18.20 -4.77 -18.14
CA PRO A 64 18.72 -4.50 -16.81
C PRO A 64 18.00 -3.33 -16.13
N GLY A 65 17.62 -3.50 -14.86
CA GLY A 65 16.86 -2.51 -14.08
C GLY A 65 15.34 -2.57 -14.25
N GLN A 66 14.81 -3.35 -15.20
CA GLN A 66 13.37 -3.57 -15.30
C GLN A 66 12.91 -4.73 -14.41
N SER A 67 11.69 -4.61 -13.86
CA SER A 67 11.05 -5.68 -13.10
C SER A 67 10.90 -6.94 -13.95
N VAL A 68 11.16 -8.10 -13.35
CA VAL A 68 10.96 -9.40 -14.01
C VAL A 68 9.47 -9.71 -14.16
N LEU A 69 8.65 -9.37 -13.16
CA LEU A 69 7.22 -9.65 -13.19
C LEU A 69 6.45 -8.81 -14.20
N ALA A 70 6.93 -7.62 -14.53
CA ALA A 70 6.38 -6.82 -15.62
C ALA A 70 6.35 -7.55 -16.97
N ILE A 71 7.21 -8.57 -17.14
CA ILE A 71 7.29 -9.38 -18.36
C ILE A 71 6.51 -10.68 -18.24
N ILE A 72 6.53 -11.30 -17.06
CA ILE A 72 5.85 -12.58 -16.83
C ILE A 72 4.32 -12.38 -16.72
N TYR A 73 3.90 -11.35 -15.99
CA TYR A 73 2.48 -11.03 -15.70
C TYR A 73 2.21 -9.54 -15.93
N PRO A 74 2.22 -9.05 -17.19
CA PRO A 74 2.17 -7.63 -17.49
C PRO A 74 0.86 -6.96 -17.02
N ASN A 75 -0.27 -7.66 -17.11
CA ASN A 75 -1.59 -7.12 -16.74
C ASN A 75 -1.72 -6.99 -15.22
N GLU A 76 -1.35 -8.03 -14.49
CA GLU A 76 -1.37 -8.09 -13.03
C GLU A 76 -0.38 -7.09 -12.45
N TYR A 77 0.82 -6.98 -13.03
CA TYR A 77 1.83 -5.99 -12.64
C TYR A 77 1.33 -4.55 -12.84
N PHE A 78 0.61 -4.27 -13.92
CA PHE A 78 0.03 -2.96 -14.16
C PHE A 78 -1.01 -2.58 -13.10
N ILE A 79 -1.91 -3.51 -12.76
CA ILE A 79 -2.91 -3.30 -11.71
C ILE A 79 -2.22 -3.13 -10.34
N PHE A 80 -1.20 -3.95 -10.05
CA PHE A 80 -0.38 -3.83 -8.85
C PHE A 80 0.24 -2.43 -8.72
N LEU A 81 0.85 -1.90 -9.78
CA LEU A 81 1.46 -0.57 -9.75
C LEU A 81 0.44 0.53 -9.45
N ILE A 82 -0.75 0.46 -10.05
CA ILE A 82 -1.82 1.42 -9.79
C ILE A 82 -2.26 1.33 -8.32
N SER A 83 -2.56 0.13 -7.83
CA SER A 83 -3.02 -0.05 -6.45
C SER A 83 -1.95 0.39 -5.42
N ASN A 84 -0.68 0.06 -5.66
CA ASN A 84 0.42 0.45 -4.79
C ASN A 84 0.63 1.97 -4.77
N THR A 85 0.51 2.64 -5.92
CA THR A 85 0.63 4.10 -6.02
C THR A 85 -0.52 4.81 -5.30
N ILE A 86 -1.75 4.31 -5.45
CA ILE A 86 -2.91 4.84 -4.72
C ILE A 86 -2.69 4.68 -3.21
N CYS A 87 -2.21 3.52 -2.76
CA CYS A 87 -1.91 3.27 -1.36
C CYS A 87 -0.86 4.27 -0.82
N LEU A 88 0.24 4.47 -1.54
CA LEU A 88 1.31 5.41 -1.20
C LEU A 88 0.80 6.86 -1.12
N VAL A 89 0.05 7.32 -2.12
CA VAL A 89 -0.48 8.69 -2.14
C VAL A 89 -1.51 8.90 -1.03
N SER A 90 -2.36 7.89 -0.79
CA SER A 90 -3.36 7.92 0.27
C SER A 90 -2.71 7.97 1.66
N SER A 91 -1.65 7.18 1.90
CA SER A 91 -0.91 7.21 3.16
C SER A 91 -0.14 8.53 3.36
N LEU A 92 0.47 9.09 2.32
CA LEU A 92 1.08 10.41 2.36
C LEU A 92 0.05 11.51 2.66
N THR A 93 -1.15 11.40 2.08
CA THR A 93 -2.26 12.32 2.37
C THR A 93 -2.64 12.26 3.85
N VAL A 94 -2.74 11.05 4.43
CA VAL A 94 -2.96 10.89 5.87
C VAL A 94 -1.84 11.56 6.68
N CYS A 95 -0.56 11.35 6.33
CA CYS A 95 0.54 12.01 7.02
C CYS A 95 0.46 13.55 6.93
N LEU A 96 0.18 14.10 5.74
CA LEU A 96 0.05 15.54 5.55
C LEU A 96 -1.11 16.13 6.37
N LEU A 97 -2.27 15.47 6.35
CA LEU A 97 -3.42 15.85 7.17
C LEU A 97 -3.06 15.80 8.67
N LEU A 98 -2.37 14.74 9.10
CA LEU A 98 -1.93 14.58 10.48
C LEU A 98 -0.76 15.48 10.88
N VAL A 99 0.02 16.06 9.97
CA VAL A 99 1.08 17.03 10.30
C VAL A 99 0.54 18.46 10.32
N SER A 100 -0.47 18.78 9.50
CA SER A 100 -0.91 20.16 9.27
C SER A 100 -1.66 20.83 10.44
N ASP A 101 -1.67 20.23 11.64
CA ASP A 101 -2.34 20.72 12.86
C ASP A 101 -3.74 21.33 12.63
N PHE A 102 -4.44 20.84 11.60
CA PHE A 102 -5.74 21.37 11.24
C PHE A 102 -6.71 21.07 12.38
N PRO A 103 -7.51 22.05 12.84
CA PRO A 103 -8.39 21.86 13.97
C PRO A 103 -9.38 20.73 13.65
N MET A 104 -9.19 19.58 14.29
CA MET A 104 -10.08 18.39 14.27
C MET A 104 -11.49 18.68 14.82
N ASN A 105 -11.81 19.96 15.05
CA ASN A 105 -13.13 20.42 15.42
C ASN A 105 -14.12 20.40 14.22
N ASN A 106 -13.60 20.34 12.99
CA ASN A 106 -14.43 20.23 11.80
C ASN A 106 -14.78 18.76 11.50
N ARG A 107 -16.07 18.42 11.62
CA ARG A 107 -16.62 17.09 11.28
C ARG A 107 -16.20 16.60 9.89
N PHE A 108 -16.00 17.52 8.94
CA PHE A 108 -15.51 17.21 7.60
C PHE A 108 -14.11 16.61 7.58
N PHE A 109 -13.18 17.12 8.39
CA PHE A 109 -11.79 16.67 8.40
C PHE A 109 -11.65 15.27 9.00
N THR A 110 -12.35 15.02 10.11
CA THR A 110 -12.39 13.68 10.73
C THR A 110 -13.03 12.66 9.80
N TRP A 111 -14.09 13.05 9.08
CA TRP A 111 -14.72 12.19 8.07
C TRP A 111 -13.78 11.91 6.89
N LEU A 112 -13.11 12.95 6.36
CA LEU A 112 -12.13 12.82 5.29
C LEU A 112 -10.97 11.90 5.70
N LEU A 113 -10.39 12.11 6.88
CA LEU A 113 -9.31 11.28 7.42
C LEU A 113 -9.74 9.81 7.51
N SER A 114 -10.94 9.57 8.01
CA SER A 114 -11.50 8.22 8.07
C SER A 114 -11.64 7.61 6.67
N LEU A 115 -12.21 8.34 5.71
CA LEU A 115 -12.36 7.86 4.33
C LEU A 115 -11.02 7.54 3.67
N VAL A 116 -10.03 8.43 3.80
CA VAL A 116 -8.70 8.24 3.23
C VAL A 116 -8.04 7.02 3.88
N MET A 117 -8.17 6.81 5.20
CA MET A 117 -7.66 5.61 5.86
C MET A 117 -8.33 4.32 5.35
N CYS A 118 -9.66 4.31 5.16
CA CYS A 118 -10.37 3.19 4.58
C CYS A 118 -9.84 2.86 3.16
N ILE A 119 -9.64 3.90 2.33
CA ILE A 119 -9.07 3.76 0.99
C ILE A 119 -7.63 3.24 1.06
N THR A 120 -6.78 3.76 1.95
CA THR A 120 -5.40 3.28 2.13
C THR A 120 -5.37 1.80 2.51
N LEU A 121 -6.21 1.38 3.47
CA LEU A 121 -6.22 -0.01 3.94
C LEU A 121 -6.78 -0.98 2.88
N THR A 122 -7.86 -0.61 2.19
CA THR A 122 -8.44 -1.43 1.11
C THR A 122 -7.48 -1.59 -0.07
N THR A 123 -6.80 -0.52 -0.46
CA THR A 123 -5.81 -0.54 -1.54
C THR A 123 -4.53 -1.27 -1.13
N LEU A 124 -4.11 -1.15 0.13
CA LEU A 124 -2.99 -1.92 0.69
C LEU A 124 -3.27 -3.42 0.64
N THR A 125 -4.45 -3.85 1.14
CA THR A 125 -4.86 -5.25 1.08
C THR A 125 -4.93 -5.74 -0.36
N SER A 126 -5.55 -4.97 -1.26
CA SER A 126 -5.62 -5.36 -2.68
C SER A 126 -4.22 -5.52 -3.31
N THR A 127 -3.30 -4.59 -3.02
CA THR A 127 -1.92 -4.63 -3.50
C THR A 127 -1.20 -5.89 -3.02
N TYR A 128 -1.31 -6.21 -1.73
CA TYR A 128 -0.71 -7.40 -1.12
C TYR A 128 -1.19 -8.70 -1.79
N MET A 129 -2.48 -8.75 -2.14
CA MET A 129 -3.10 -9.93 -2.73
C MET A 129 -2.63 -10.14 -4.17
N ILE A 130 -2.59 -9.07 -4.97
CA ILE A 130 -2.06 -9.12 -6.33
C ILE A 130 -0.59 -9.54 -6.29
N ASP A 131 0.20 -8.95 -5.39
CA ASP A 131 1.62 -9.25 -5.28
C ASP A 131 1.89 -10.73 -4.99
N ILE A 132 1.25 -11.30 -3.95
CA ILE A 132 1.37 -12.73 -3.64
C ILE A 132 0.92 -13.60 -4.81
N SER A 133 -0.12 -13.17 -5.52
CA SER A 133 -0.60 -13.87 -6.70
C SER A 133 0.45 -13.93 -7.83
N MET A 134 1.36 -12.97 -7.88
CA MET A 134 2.39 -12.93 -8.92
C MET A 134 3.67 -13.68 -8.52
N ILE A 135 3.99 -13.75 -7.22
CA ILE A 135 5.16 -14.48 -6.69
C ILE A 135 4.90 -15.97 -6.39
N THR A 136 3.64 -16.37 -6.21
CA THR A 136 3.28 -17.75 -5.81
C THR A 136 3.26 -18.71 -7.01
N PRO A 137 4.08 -19.78 -7.03
CA PRO A 137 4.10 -20.73 -8.13
C PRO A 137 2.85 -21.63 -8.19
N TYR A 138 2.55 -22.13 -9.40
CA TYR A 138 1.33 -22.87 -9.76
C TYR A 138 0.87 -24.03 -8.84
N PRO A 139 1.74 -24.89 -8.24
CA PRO A 139 1.25 -26.03 -7.46
C PRO A 139 0.48 -25.67 -6.19
N ILE A 140 0.59 -24.44 -5.69
CA ILE A 140 -0.10 -23.95 -4.48
C ILE A 140 -1.20 -22.92 -4.78
N TRP A 141 -1.47 -22.62 -6.06
CA TRP A 141 -2.37 -21.56 -6.49
C TRP A 141 -3.82 -21.73 -6.06
N HIS A 142 -4.37 -22.95 -6.18
CA HIS A 142 -5.79 -23.22 -5.90
C HIS A 142 -6.14 -22.99 -4.42
N THR A 143 -5.23 -23.35 -3.52
CA THR A 143 -5.38 -23.10 -2.09
C THR A 143 -5.29 -21.60 -1.80
N THR A 144 -4.34 -20.91 -2.42
CA THR A 144 -4.13 -19.46 -2.26
C THR A 144 -5.32 -18.63 -2.75
N LYS A 145 -5.92 -18.96 -3.90
CA LYS A 145 -7.13 -18.28 -4.40
C LYS A 145 -8.32 -18.39 -3.45
N THR A 146 -8.51 -19.57 -2.86
CA THR A 146 -9.62 -19.82 -1.92
C THR A 146 -9.42 -19.03 -0.62
N MET A 147 -8.19 -19.02 -0.10
CA MET A 147 -7.82 -18.22 1.07
C MET A 147 -8.08 -16.73 0.83
N PHE A 148 -7.70 -16.24 -0.35
CA PHE A 148 -7.88 -14.85 -0.73
C PHE A 148 -9.33 -14.40 -0.83
N ASN A 149 -10.18 -15.23 -1.43
CA ASN A 149 -11.61 -14.90 -1.53
C ASN A 149 -12.25 -14.80 -0.14
N ASN A 150 -11.88 -15.69 0.79
CA ASN A 150 -12.37 -15.65 2.17
C ASN A 150 -11.90 -14.39 2.92
N VAL A 151 -10.63 -14.00 2.75
CA VAL A 151 -10.07 -12.79 3.38
C VAL A 151 -10.78 -11.53 2.88
N ILE A 152 -11.03 -11.43 1.57
CA ILE A 152 -11.76 -10.30 0.97
C ILE A 152 -13.20 -10.27 1.49
N TYR A 153 -13.86 -11.42 1.58
CA TYR A 153 -15.23 -11.52 2.09
C TYR A 153 -15.33 -11.04 3.55
N ILE A 154 -14.41 -11.49 4.41
CA ILE A 154 -14.31 -11.05 5.80
C ILE A 154 -14.03 -9.55 5.85
N TRP A 155 -13.13 -9.04 5.01
CA TRP A 155 -12.79 -7.62 4.95
C TRP A 155 -14.02 -6.75 4.62
N PHE A 156 -14.80 -7.11 3.59
CA PHE A 156 -16.02 -6.39 3.24
C PHE A 156 -17.09 -6.50 4.32
N CYS A 157 -17.24 -7.66 4.98
CA CYS A 157 -18.15 -7.81 6.11
C CYS A 157 -17.75 -6.95 7.32
N LEU A 158 -16.45 -6.72 7.54
CA LEU A 158 -15.97 -5.93 8.69
C LEU A 158 -16.06 -4.42 8.46
N HIS A 159 -16.08 -3.99 7.20
CA HIS A 159 -16.08 -2.58 6.78
C HIS A 159 -17.45 -2.07 6.28
N SER A 160 -18.46 -2.95 6.24
CA SER A 160 -19.88 -2.64 5.97
C SER A 160 -20.66 -2.44 7.27
#